data_AF-A0A2K3MDJ3-F1
#
_entry.id   AF-A0A2K3MDJ3-F1
#
_cell.length_a   1.000
_cell.length_b   1.000
_cell.length_c   1.000
_cell.angle_alpha   90.00
_cell.angle_beta   90.00
_cell.angle_gamma   90.00
#
_symmetry.space_group_name_H-M   'P 1'
#
loop_
_entity.id
_entity.type
_entity.pdbx_description
1 polymer ?
#
loop_
_entity_poly.entity_id
_entity_poly.type
_entity_poly.pdbx_seq_one_letter_code
_entity_poly.pdbx_strand_id
1 'polypeptide(L)'
;MLMENLLRSKEYWGLIENGVVTTPANATAEQQQVVDASKLCDLKVKNYLFQSIDRSILETILTCDTAKDIWDAMKRKYQGSTKVKRAQLQSLRREFEIL
;
A
#
# COMPACT_ATOMS: atom_id res chain seq x y z
N MET A 1 -8.34 7.65 -0.37
CA MET A 1 -9.33 7.26 -1.40
C MET A 1 -8.76 7.25 -2.82
N LEU A 2 -7.86 8.17 -3.23
CA LEU A 2 -7.31 8.15 -4.60
C LEU A 2 -6.50 6.87 -4.93
N MET A 3 -5.59 6.48 -4.04
CA MET A 3 -4.72 5.31 -4.24
C MET A 3 -5.48 3.97 -4.17
N GLU A 4 -6.53 3.91 -3.34
CA GLU A 4 -7.42 2.75 -3.26
C GLU A 4 -8.21 2.55 -4.57
N ASN A 5 -8.80 3.62 -5.10
CA ASN A 5 -9.53 3.56 -6.38
C ASN A 5 -8.61 3.16 -7.53
N LEU A 6 -7.36 3.62 -7.52
CA LEU A 6 -6.35 3.27 -8.51
C LEU A 6 -5.98 1.78 -8.48
N LEU A 7 -5.78 1.22 -7.28
CA LEU A 7 -5.52 -0.22 -7.09
C LEU A 7 -6.73 -1.07 -7.48
N ARG A 8 -7.95 -0.62 -7.18
CA ARG A 8 -9.20 -1.28 -7.60
C ARG A 8 -9.37 -1.26 -9.12
N SER A 9 -9.07 -0.14 -9.78
CA SER A 9 -9.11 -0.02 -11.25
C SER A 9 -8.10 -0.91 -11.98
N LYS A 10 -7.03 -1.34 -11.30
CA LYS A 10 -6.00 -2.25 -11.82
C LYS A 10 -6.20 -3.70 -11.39
N GLU A 11 -7.32 -4.00 -10.72
CA GLU A 11 -7.66 -5.33 -10.18
C GLU A 11 -6.66 -5.86 -9.14
N TYR A 12 -5.81 -4.99 -8.59
CA TYR A 12 -4.80 -5.35 -7.58
C TYR A 12 -5.37 -5.41 -6.16
N TRP A 13 -6.60 -4.91 -5.96
CA TRP A 13 -7.23 -4.85 -4.64
C TRP A 13 -7.34 -6.21 -3.95
N GLY A 14 -7.63 -7.28 -4.71
CA GLY A 14 -7.75 -8.63 -4.16
C GLY A 14 -6.47 -9.11 -3.47
N LEU A 15 -5.30 -8.68 -3.93
CA LEU A 15 -4.01 -9.04 -3.32
C LEU A 15 -3.68 -8.19 -2.08
N ILE A 16 -4.09 -6.92 -2.08
CA ILE A 16 -3.98 -6.04 -0.90
C ILE A 16 -4.91 -6.52 0.22
N GLU A 17 -6.12 -6.98 -0.11
CA GLU A 17 -7.12 -7.43 0.85
C GLU A 17 -6.79 -8.82 1.40
N ASN A 18 -6.50 -9.77 0.51
CA ASN A 18 -6.32 -11.18 0.89
C ASN A 18 -4.85 -11.56 1.19
N GLY A 19 -3.88 -10.75 0.76
CA GLY A 19 -2.46 -11.06 0.91
C GLY A 19 -1.94 -12.05 -0.12
N VAL A 20 -0.65 -12.39 -0.01
CA VAL A 20 -0.01 -13.40 -0.87
C VAL A 20 -0.41 -14.79 -0.42
N VAL A 21 -0.84 -15.63 -1.36
CA VAL A 21 -1.20 -17.03 -1.08
C VAL A 21 0.07 -17.79 -0.66
N THR A 22 0.03 -18.40 0.53
CA THR A 22 1.13 -19.22 1.06
C THR A 22 0.92 -20.70 0.79
N THR A 23 1.99 -21.40 0.46
CA THR A 23 1.99 -22.83 0.13
C THR A 23 1.73 -23.71 1.38
N PRO A 24 0.75 -24.64 1.37
CA PRO A 24 0.71 -25.73 2.35
C PRO A 24 1.82 -26.76 2.04
N ALA A 25 2.35 -27.45 3.05
CA ALA A 25 3.52 -28.32 2.93
C ALA A 25 3.42 -29.46 1.87
N ASN A 26 2.20 -29.81 1.42
CA ASN A 26 1.91 -30.78 0.37
C ASN A 26 1.17 -30.13 -0.82
N ALA A 27 1.71 -29.05 -1.39
CA ALA A 27 1.08 -28.39 -2.53
C ALA A 27 1.24 -29.21 -3.83
N THR A 28 0.10 -29.48 -4.48
CA THR A 28 0.05 -30.02 -5.84
C THR A 28 0.53 -28.97 -6.86
N ALA A 29 0.88 -29.41 -8.07
CA ALA A 29 1.43 -28.53 -9.11
C ALA A 29 0.49 -27.35 -9.44
N GLU A 30 -0.83 -27.56 -9.39
CA GLU A 30 -1.81 -26.49 -9.57
C GLU A 30 -1.77 -25.44 -8.45
N GLN A 31 -1.62 -25.85 -7.18
CA GLN A 31 -1.46 -24.88 -6.06
C GLN A 31 -0.14 -24.13 -6.17
N GLN A 32 0.93 -24.76 -6.64
CA GLN A 32 2.21 -24.10 -6.82
C GLN A 32 2.11 -22.98 -7.88
N GLN A 33 1.42 -23.25 -8.99
CA GLN A 33 1.19 -22.25 -10.03
C GLN A 33 0.37 -21.05 -9.52
N VAL A 34 -0.62 -21.29 -8.65
CA VAL A 34 -1.41 -20.22 -8.02
C VAL A 34 -0.55 -19.37 -7.07
N VAL A 35 0.34 -20.01 -6.28
CA VAL A 35 1.27 -19.29 -5.40
C VAL A 35 2.25 -18.43 -6.20
N ASP A 36 2.81 -18.96 -7.28
CA ASP A 36 3.77 -18.22 -8.10
C ASP A 36 3.10 -17.06 -8.85
N ALA A 37 1.86 -17.25 -9.32
CA ALA A 37 1.05 -16.15 -9.87
C ALA A 37 0.74 -15.07 -8.81
N SER A 38 0.44 -15.48 -7.58
CA SER A 38 0.21 -14.56 -6.46
C SER A 38 1.46 -13.75 -6.11
N LYS A 39 2.63 -14.39 -6.03
CA LYS A 39 3.93 -13.72 -5.82
C LYS A 39 4.27 -12.76 -6.95
N LEU A 40 4.05 -13.15 -8.21
CA LEU A 40 4.29 -12.27 -9.35
C LEU A 40 3.37 -11.05 -9.32
N CYS A 41 2.11 -11.24 -8.93
CA CYS A 41 1.17 -10.15 -8.76
C CYS A 41 1.61 -9.22 -7.62
N ASP A 42 2.06 -9.76 -6.48
CA ASP A 42 2.64 -8.98 -5.37
C ASP A 42 3.80 -8.11 -5.82
N LEU A 43 4.75 -8.66 -6.58
CA LEU A 43 5.88 -7.89 -7.12
C LEU A 43 5.42 -6.74 -8.04
N LYS A 44 4.40 -6.96 -8.87
CA LYS A 44 3.83 -5.91 -9.73
C LYS A 44 3.21 -4.79 -8.90
N VAL A 45 2.46 -5.13 -7.85
CA VAL A 45 1.86 -4.15 -6.95
C VAL A 45 2.95 -3.39 -6.18
N LYS A 46 3.98 -4.06 -5.67
CA LYS A 46 5.13 -3.41 -5.02
C LYS A 46 5.82 -2.42 -5.94
N ASN A 47 6.10 -2.82 -7.18
CA ASN A 47 6.70 -1.92 -8.18
C ASN A 47 5.82 -0.69 -8.43
N TYR A 48 4.52 -0.90 -8.59
CA TYR A 48 3.55 0.18 -8.78
C TYR A 48 3.48 1.15 -7.60
N LEU A 49 3.47 0.60 -6.37
CA LEU A 49 3.51 1.38 -5.14
C LEU A 49 4.81 2.18 -5.06
N PHE A 50 5.97 1.58 -5.34
CA PHE A 50 7.26 2.29 -5.35
C PHE A 50 7.33 3.43 -6.36
N GLN A 51 6.69 3.31 -7.52
CA GLN A 51 6.58 4.40 -8.50
C GLN A 51 5.65 5.53 -8.03
N SER A 52 4.68 5.20 -7.18
CA SER A 52 3.60 6.12 -6.78
C SER A 52 3.84 6.80 -5.43
N ILE A 53 4.90 6.45 -4.71
CA ILE A 53 5.19 6.95 -3.35
C ILE A 53 6.48 7.74 -3.28
N ASP A 54 6.49 8.79 -2.46
CA ASP A 54 7.67 9.59 -2.21
C ASP A 54 8.78 8.81 -1.50
N ARG A 55 10.03 9.24 -1.74
CA ARG A 55 11.25 8.62 -1.18
C ARG A 55 11.27 8.60 0.35
N SER A 56 10.63 9.57 0.99
CA SER A 56 10.46 9.64 2.46
C SER A 56 9.51 8.59 3.02
N ILE A 57 8.68 7.97 2.17
CA ILE A 57 7.81 6.86 2.51
C ILE A 57 8.51 5.54 2.22
N LEU A 58 9.30 5.50 1.13
CA LEU A 58 10.08 4.36 0.71
C LEU A 58 10.95 3.79 1.84
N GLU A 59 11.64 4.63 2.63
CA GLU A 59 12.44 4.18 3.79
C GLU A 59 11.63 3.45 4.86
N THR A 60 10.38 3.86 5.09
CA THR A 60 9.48 3.18 6.05
C THR A 60 8.95 1.85 5.49
N ILE A 61 9.00 1.69 4.17
CA ILE A 61 8.39 0.57 3.44
C ILE A 61 9.43 -0.49 3.07
N LEU A 62 10.73 -0.15 3.04
CA LEU A 62 11.81 -1.08 2.74
C LEU A 62 11.85 -2.30 3.69
N THR A 63 11.25 -2.20 4.87
CA THR A 63 11.14 -3.30 5.84
C THR A 63 9.88 -4.17 5.67
N CYS A 64 9.06 -3.91 4.66
CA CYS A 64 7.80 -4.61 4.41
C CYS A 64 7.98 -5.73 3.36
N ASP A 65 7.52 -6.93 3.69
CA ASP A 65 7.73 -8.11 2.84
C ASP A 65 6.72 -8.19 1.69
N THR A 66 5.44 -7.88 1.93
CA THR A 66 4.36 -7.96 0.92
C THR A 66 3.75 -6.60 0.58
N ALA A 67 3.13 -6.48 -0.60
CA ALA A 67 2.38 -5.27 -0.99
C ALA A 67 1.29 -4.90 0.03
N LYS A 68 0.70 -5.88 0.70
CA LYS A 68 -0.25 -5.69 1.80
C LYS A 68 0.41 -5.01 3.00
N ASP A 69 1.59 -5.47 3.41
CA ASP A 69 2.35 -4.84 4.50
C ASP A 69 2.71 -3.40 4.18
N ILE A 70 3.10 -3.14 2.92
CA ILE A 70 3.35 -1.77 2.42
C ILE A 70 2.08 -0.92 2.57
N TRP A 71 0.95 -1.42 2.08
CA TRP A 71 -0.33 -0.72 2.13
C TRP A 71 -0.75 -0.41 3.58
N ASP A 72 -0.64 -1.39 4.48
CA ASP A 72 -0.98 -1.22 5.89
C ASP A 72 -0.02 -0.28 6.62
N ALA A 73 1.28 -0.31 6.30
CA ALA A 73 2.27 0.63 6.83
C ALA A 73 1.98 2.06 6.37
N MET A 74 1.66 2.25 5.09
CA MET A 74 1.22 3.54 4.54
C MET A 74 -0.06 4.01 5.23
N LYS A 75 -1.06 3.13 5.35
CA LYS A 75 -2.30 3.42 6.04
C LYS A 75 -2.01 3.82 7.49
N ARG A 76 -1.17 3.12 8.22
CA ARG A 76 -0.80 3.49 9.59
C ARG A 76 -0.10 4.86 9.67
N LYS A 77 0.80 5.16 8.73
CA LYS A 77 1.55 6.43 8.65
C LYS A 77 0.66 7.63 8.31
N TYR A 78 -0.36 7.44 7.45
CA TYR A 78 -1.16 8.54 6.88
C TYR A 78 -2.62 8.60 7.36
N GLN A 79 -3.20 7.46 7.77
CA GLN A 79 -4.54 7.41 8.35
C GLN A 79 -4.55 7.94 9.78
N GLY A 80 -3.36 8.07 10.40
CA GLY A 80 -3.17 8.55 11.76
C GLY A 80 -2.11 9.64 11.86
N SER A 81 -2.46 10.85 11.46
CA SER A 81 -2.04 11.96 12.29
C SER A 81 -3.14 13.01 12.25
N THR A 82 -4.05 12.92 13.22
CA THR A 82 -4.91 14.05 13.61
C THR A 82 -4.06 15.31 13.82
N LYS A 83 -2.78 15.16 14.18
CA LYS A 83 -1.74 16.20 14.17
C LYS A 83 -1.42 16.74 12.76
N VAL A 84 -1.25 15.91 11.72
CA VAL A 84 -1.01 16.35 10.32
C VAL A 84 -2.26 17.00 9.73
N LYS A 85 -3.44 16.39 9.92
CA LYS A 85 -4.71 17.01 9.49
C LYS A 85 -4.94 18.35 10.19
N ARG A 86 -4.63 18.44 11.50
CA ARG A 86 -4.71 19.69 12.28
C ARG A 86 -3.65 20.70 11.88
N ALA A 87 -2.42 20.29 11.58
CA ALA A 87 -1.35 21.16 11.10
C ALA A 87 -1.68 21.73 9.72
N GLN A 88 -2.20 20.92 8.80
CA GLN A 88 -2.70 21.39 7.50
C GLN A 88 -3.88 22.36 7.67
N LEU A 89 -4.85 22.04 8.53
CA LEU A 89 -5.98 22.93 8.82
C LEU A 89 -5.53 24.26 9.46
N GLN A 90 -4.52 24.22 10.33
CA GLN A 90 -3.98 25.40 11.01
C GLN A 90 -3.14 26.28 10.08
N SER A 91 -2.41 25.68 9.14
CA SER A 91 -1.72 26.41 8.05
C SER A 91 -2.72 27.14 7.17
N LEU A 92 -3.78 26.45 6.75
CA LEU A 92 -4.85 27.01 5.91
C LEU A 92 -5.60 28.15 6.61
N ARG A 93 -5.81 28.05 7.93
CA ARG A 93 -6.41 29.14 8.74
C ARG A 93 -5.54 30.40 8.77
N ARG A 94 -4.21 30.25 8.93
CA ARG A 94 -3.28 31.39 8.92
C ARG A 94 -3.22 32.08 7.57
N GLU A 95 -3.21 31.32 6.47
CA GLU A 95 -3.24 31.89 5.12
C GLU A 95 -4.53 32.71 4.88
N PHE A 96 -5.65 32.28 5.46
CA PHE A 96 -6.93 32.98 5.38
C PHE A 96 -7.03 34.23 6.28
N GLU A 97 -6.29 34.28 7.38
CA GLU A 97 -6.22 35.44 8.30
C GLU A 97 -5.24 36.54 7.82
N ILE A 98 -4.36 36.21 6.88
CA ILE A 98 -3.37 37.13 6.29
C ILE A 98 -3.89 37.79 5.00
N LEU A 99 -5.01 37.31 4.46
CA LEU A 99 -5.80 37.92 3.38
C LEU A 99 -6.80 38.94 3.94
#